data_AF-A0A6P1D8M1-F1
#
_entry.id   AF-A0A6P1D8M1-F1
#
_cell.length_a   1.000
_cell.length_b   1.000
_cell.length_c   1.000
_cell.angle_alpha   90.00
_cell.angle_beta   90.00
_cell.angle_gamma   90.00
#
_symmetry.space_group_name_H-M   'P 1'
#
loop_
_entity.id
_entity.type
_entity.pdbx_description
1 polymer ?
#
loop_
_entity_poly.entity_id
_entity_poly.type
_entity_poly.pdbx_seq_one_letter_code
_entity_poly.pdbx_strand_id
1 'polypeptide(L)'
;MSIPGTSAPPDSIDCRLLQVLTVVEDEHRCRAVTDLLVDRAVSRWSGRRDCVHFPPLQRWRAVEPGYLDGTEVLPADIICAVAAGHIPDTRDLAFALRAMVVLHSGCPARVQPTVLPNIRSGALSASPRRGFLLSIYGLDEDDIRLAEGLIEACTSVGALAELERFARWLPVPLAGQHTGGLDRTRPSTVAA
;
A
#
# COMPACT_ATOMS: atom_id res chain seq x y z
N MET A 1 -5.51 -6.53 36.55
CA MET A 1 -4.49 -7.35 35.84
C MET A 1 -4.13 -6.60 34.58
N SER A 2 -2.99 -5.90 34.59
CA SER A 2 -2.51 -5.14 33.44
C SER A 2 -1.75 -6.08 32.51
N ILE A 3 -2.12 -6.09 31.23
CA ILE A 3 -1.41 -6.83 30.20
C ILE A 3 -0.01 -6.19 30.08
N PRO A 4 1.09 -6.96 30.16
CA PRO A 4 2.43 -6.40 29.99
C PRO A 4 2.53 -5.81 28.59
N GLY A 5 2.82 -4.51 28.52
CA GLY A 5 3.06 -3.80 27.27
C GLY A 5 4.17 -4.51 26.52
N THR A 6 3.83 -5.04 25.35
CA THR A 6 4.80 -5.47 24.35
C THR A 6 5.54 -4.22 23.92
N SER A 7 6.67 -3.92 24.58
CA SER A 7 7.54 -2.83 24.17
C SER A 7 7.99 -3.13 22.75
N ALA A 8 7.66 -2.23 21.82
CA ALA A 8 8.14 -2.32 20.45
C ALA A 8 9.67 -2.48 20.47
N PRO A 9 10.26 -3.32 19.59
CA PRO A 9 11.71 -3.46 19.53
C PRO A 9 12.36 -2.09 19.34
N PRO A 10 13.54 -1.84 19.95
CA PRO A 10 14.14 -0.50 20.07
C PRO A 10 14.39 0.20 18.73
N ASP A 11 14.38 -0.53 17.61
CA ASP A 11 14.55 -0.01 16.25
C ASP A 11 13.28 -0.21 15.41
N SER A 12 12.13 0.27 15.90
CA SER A 12 10.87 0.26 15.15
C SER A 12 10.24 1.65 15.03
N ILE A 13 9.50 1.86 13.96
CA ILE A 13 8.71 3.06 13.70
C ILE A 13 7.22 2.68 13.68
N ASP A 14 6.38 3.60 14.17
CA ASP A 14 4.93 3.41 14.13
C ASP A 14 4.41 3.59 12.70
N CYS A 15 3.79 2.54 12.19
CA CYS A 15 3.11 2.53 10.91
C CYS A 15 1.60 2.45 11.12
N ARG A 16 0.86 3.35 10.48
CA ARG A 16 -0.61 3.30 10.44
C ARG A 16 -1.03 2.36 9.31
N LEU A 17 -1.72 1.27 9.66
CA LEU A 17 -2.47 0.46 8.71
C LEU A 17 -3.91 0.94 8.66
N LEU A 18 -4.32 1.43 7.50
CA LEU A 18 -5.71 1.68 7.14
C LEU A 18 -6.24 0.53 6.28
N GLN A 19 -7.36 -0.05 6.66
CA GLN A 19 -8.07 -1.04 5.86
C GLN A 19 -9.47 -0.52 5.51
N VAL A 20 -9.81 -0.54 4.23
CA VAL A 20 -11.10 -0.12 3.72
C VAL A 20 -11.71 -1.22 2.87
N LEU A 21 -12.87 -1.72 3.30
CA LEU A 21 -13.67 -2.66 2.54
C LEU A 21 -14.63 -1.86 1.67
N THR A 22 -14.54 -2.05 0.36
CA THR A 22 -15.37 -1.35 -0.61
C THR A 22 -16.11 -2.32 -1.51
N VAL A 23 -17.25 -1.87 -2.03
CA VAL A 23 -17.98 -2.52 -3.12
C VAL A 23 -17.92 -1.63 -4.36
N VAL A 24 -17.77 -2.24 -5.53
CA VAL A 24 -17.88 -1.53 -6.80
C VAL A 24 -19.36 -1.31 -7.11
N GLU A 25 -19.82 -0.06 -7.04
CA GLU A 25 -21.20 0.31 -7.39
C GLU A 25 -21.36 0.46 -8.91
N ASP A 26 -20.34 1.01 -9.59
CA ASP A 26 -20.32 1.24 -11.04
C ASP A 26 -18.90 0.95 -11.56
N GLU A 27 -18.69 -0.20 -12.22
CA GLU A 27 -17.36 -0.61 -12.70
C GLU A 27 -16.82 0.34 -13.77
N HIS A 28 -17.67 0.84 -14.67
CA HIS A 28 -17.23 1.77 -15.72
C HIS A 28 -16.74 3.07 -15.09
N ARG A 29 -17.50 3.61 -14.13
CA ARG A 29 -17.11 4.83 -13.42
C ARG A 29 -15.87 4.63 -12.55
N CYS A 30 -15.75 3.47 -11.92
CA CYS A 30 -14.58 3.10 -11.14
C CYS A 30 -13.31 3.04 -11.99
N ARG A 31 -13.40 2.45 -13.19
CA ARG A 31 -12.31 2.50 -14.17
C ARG A 31 -12.01 3.93 -14.60
N ALA A 32 -13.01 4.68 -15.03
CA ALA A 32 -12.82 6.05 -15.52
C ALA A 32 -12.16 6.97 -14.48
N VAL A 33 -12.59 6.94 -13.22
CA VAL A 33 -11.98 7.77 -12.16
C VAL A 33 -10.58 7.28 -11.80
N THR A 34 -10.36 5.96 -11.76
CA THR A 34 -9.05 5.39 -11.45
C THR A 34 -8.04 5.68 -12.56
N ASP A 35 -8.42 5.47 -13.82
CA ASP A 35 -7.58 5.77 -15.00
C ASP A 35 -7.23 7.26 -15.03
N LEU A 36 -8.20 8.16 -14.83
CA LEU A 36 -7.94 9.61 -14.74
C LEU A 36 -6.92 9.95 -13.65
N LEU A 37 -7.04 9.34 -12.47
CA LEU A 37 -6.12 9.59 -11.36
C LEU A 37 -4.75 8.99 -11.62
N VAL A 38 -4.66 7.79 -12.21
CA VAL A 38 -3.39 7.18 -12.63
C VAL A 38 -2.71 8.04 -13.69
N ASP A 39 -3.42 8.48 -14.73
CA ASP A 39 -2.88 9.33 -15.80
C ASP A 39 -2.28 10.64 -15.27
N ARG A 40 -2.96 11.28 -14.31
CA ARG A 40 -2.44 12.47 -13.63
C ARG A 40 -1.16 12.18 -12.86
N ALA A 41 -1.11 11.05 -12.17
CA ALA A 41 0.08 10.67 -11.41
C ALA A 41 1.23 10.26 -12.34
N VAL A 42 0.94 9.57 -13.44
CA VAL A 42 1.90 9.25 -14.50
C VAL A 42 2.48 10.52 -15.10
N SER A 43 1.63 11.50 -15.42
CA SER A 43 2.07 12.81 -15.92
C SER A 43 2.98 13.54 -14.92
N ARG A 44 2.69 13.43 -13.62
CA ARG A 44 3.52 14.02 -12.55
C ARG A 44 4.90 13.37 -12.48
N TRP A 45 4.99 12.06 -12.63
CA TRP A 45 6.22 11.30 -12.40
C TRP A 45 7.09 11.11 -13.64
N SER A 46 6.49 11.10 -14.83
CA SER A 46 7.18 10.83 -16.09
C SER A 46 8.41 11.73 -16.29
N GLY A 47 9.58 11.12 -16.50
CA GLY A 47 10.85 11.82 -16.69
C GLY A 47 11.49 12.38 -15.42
N ARG A 48 10.90 12.22 -14.22
CA ARG A 48 11.47 12.71 -12.96
C ARG A 48 12.62 11.84 -12.46
N ARG A 49 13.85 12.30 -12.69
CA ARG A 49 15.08 11.63 -12.22
C ARG A 49 15.26 11.66 -10.69
N ASP A 50 14.56 12.56 -10.02
CA ASP A 50 14.63 12.75 -8.57
C ASP A 50 13.59 11.93 -7.80
N CYS A 51 12.91 10.98 -8.44
CA CYS A 51 11.96 10.09 -7.76
C CYS A 51 12.57 9.40 -6.53
N VAL A 52 13.87 9.07 -6.56
CA VAL A 52 14.60 8.48 -5.43
C VAL A 52 14.69 9.38 -4.18
N HIS A 53 14.45 10.68 -4.34
CA HIS A 53 14.42 11.68 -3.26
C HIS A 53 12.99 12.02 -2.81
N PHE A 54 11.97 11.35 -3.35
CA PHE A 54 10.59 11.53 -2.90
C PHE A 54 10.48 11.07 -1.44
N PRO A 55 10.05 11.93 -0.49
CA PRO A 55 10.12 11.61 0.94
C PRO A 55 9.42 10.31 1.35
N PRO A 56 8.22 9.97 0.82
CA PRO A 56 7.62 8.66 1.08
C PRO A 56 8.52 7.48 0.70
N LEU A 57 9.21 7.53 -0.46
CA LEU A 57 10.13 6.44 -0.83
C LEU A 57 11.31 6.32 0.13
N GLN A 58 11.84 7.44 0.62
CA GLN A 58 12.93 7.41 1.57
C GLN A 58 12.49 6.79 2.90
N ARG A 59 11.28 7.14 3.38
CA ARG A 59 10.69 6.53 4.58
C ARG A 59 10.52 5.01 4.41
N TRP A 60 9.95 4.57 3.29
CA TRP A 60 9.71 3.14 3.07
C TRP A 60 10.98 2.32 2.82
N ARG A 61 12.02 2.92 2.23
CA ARG A 61 13.35 2.28 2.13
C ARG A 61 14.05 2.07 3.47
N ALA A 62 13.65 2.83 4.49
CA ALA A 62 14.17 2.65 5.84
C ALA A 62 13.48 1.51 6.59
N VAL A 63 12.40 0.93 6.06
CA VAL A 63 11.74 -0.25 6.65
C VAL A 63 12.48 -1.52 6.24
N GLU A 64 12.56 -2.49 7.15
CA GLU A 64 13.18 -3.78 6.87
C GLU A 64 12.49 -4.50 5.69
N PRO A 65 13.23 -4.90 4.64
CA PRO A 65 12.67 -5.61 3.50
C PRO A 65 12.01 -6.94 3.90
N GLY A 66 10.87 -7.23 3.29
CA GLY A 66 10.08 -8.43 3.53
C GLY A 66 9.09 -8.33 4.70
N TYR A 67 9.16 -7.27 5.52
CA TYR A 67 8.30 -7.16 6.71
C TYR A 67 6.81 -7.09 6.38
N LEU A 68 6.43 -6.40 5.29
CA LEU A 68 5.04 -6.32 4.83
C LEU A 68 4.81 -7.22 3.61
N ASP A 69 5.42 -8.42 3.61
CA ASP A 69 5.40 -9.36 2.49
C ASP A 69 5.91 -8.75 1.17
N GLY A 70 6.87 -7.81 1.26
CA GLY A 70 7.38 -7.07 0.10
C GLY A 70 6.50 -5.88 -0.33
N THR A 71 5.42 -5.57 0.39
CA THR A 71 4.56 -4.43 0.05
C THR A 71 5.33 -3.11 0.23
N GLU A 72 6.26 -3.04 1.17
CA GLU A 72 7.09 -1.86 1.45
C GLU A 72 7.98 -1.41 0.28
N VAL A 73 8.36 -2.32 -0.63
CA VAL A 73 9.16 -1.96 -1.83
C VAL A 73 8.32 -1.44 -2.99
N LEU A 74 7.01 -1.73 -2.98
CA LEU A 74 6.08 -1.43 -4.06
C LEU A 74 6.06 0.05 -4.48
N PRO A 75 6.10 1.04 -3.56
CA PRO A 75 6.17 2.43 -3.96
C PRO A 75 7.38 2.75 -4.81
N ALA A 76 8.55 2.23 -4.44
CA ALA A 76 9.76 2.47 -5.21
C ALA A 76 9.66 1.83 -6.60
N ASP A 77 9.15 0.61 -6.69
CA ASP A 77 8.99 -0.09 -7.97
C ASP A 77 8.05 0.66 -8.91
N ILE A 78 6.86 1.01 -8.45
CA ILE A 78 5.84 1.67 -9.28
C ILE A 78 6.27 3.10 -9.65
N ILE A 79 6.70 3.91 -8.68
CA ILE A 79 7.05 5.31 -8.94
C ILE A 79 8.30 5.41 -9.82
N CYS A 80 9.34 4.60 -9.57
CA CYS A 80 10.56 4.64 -10.40
C CYS A 80 10.29 4.10 -11.81
N ALA A 81 9.46 3.07 -11.97
CA ALA A 81 9.08 2.57 -13.29
C ALA A 81 8.35 3.65 -14.11
N VAL A 82 7.36 4.33 -13.51
CA VAL A 82 6.66 5.45 -14.15
C VAL A 82 7.61 6.60 -14.46
N ALA A 83 8.53 6.94 -13.55
CA ALA A 83 9.55 7.95 -13.81
C ALA A 83 10.48 7.57 -14.98
N ALA A 84 10.73 6.28 -15.18
CA ALA A 84 11.44 5.73 -16.34
C ALA A 84 10.56 5.57 -17.60
N GLY A 85 9.33 6.11 -17.60
CA GLY A 85 8.42 6.09 -18.74
C GLY A 85 7.61 4.80 -18.91
N HIS A 86 7.60 3.92 -17.91
CA HIS A 86 6.81 2.68 -17.96
C HIS A 86 5.41 2.96 -17.44
N ILE A 87 4.41 2.79 -18.30
CA ILE A 87 3.01 3.04 -17.95
C ILE A 87 2.43 1.80 -17.27
N PRO A 88 1.79 1.91 -16.09
CA PRO A 88 1.17 0.78 -15.43
C PRO A 88 0.01 0.21 -16.25
N ASP A 89 -0.11 -1.11 -16.37
CA ASP A 89 -1.25 -1.74 -17.05
C ASP A 89 -2.50 -1.71 -16.17
N THR A 90 -3.41 -0.77 -16.41
CA THR A 90 -4.63 -0.57 -15.61
C THR A 90 -5.81 -1.46 -16.03
N ARG A 91 -5.60 -2.45 -16.91
CA ARG A 91 -6.67 -3.39 -17.31
C ARG A 91 -7.26 -4.15 -16.11
N ASP A 92 -6.44 -4.51 -15.13
CA ASP A 92 -6.91 -5.00 -13.84
C ASP A 92 -7.22 -3.84 -12.89
N LEU A 93 -8.50 -3.73 -12.51
CA LEU A 93 -8.98 -2.68 -11.60
C LEU A 93 -8.32 -2.76 -10.21
N ALA A 94 -8.00 -3.95 -9.70
CA ALA A 94 -7.33 -4.08 -8.41
C ALA A 94 -5.91 -3.46 -8.48
N PHE A 95 -5.19 -3.80 -9.54
CA PHE A 95 -3.89 -3.20 -9.84
C PHE A 95 -3.99 -1.68 -10.05
N ALA A 96 -5.00 -1.21 -10.79
CA ALA A 96 -5.20 0.21 -11.07
C ALA A 96 -5.47 1.02 -9.78
N LEU A 97 -6.33 0.53 -8.88
CA LEU A 97 -6.59 1.14 -7.58
C LEU A 97 -5.32 1.19 -6.72
N ARG A 98 -4.53 0.11 -6.74
CA ARG A 98 -3.24 0.06 -6.04
C ARG A 98 -2.26 1.09 -6.60
N ALA A 99 -2.11 1.14 -7.93
CA ALA A 99 -1.24 2.08 -8.61
C ALA A 99 -1.65 3.52 -8.34
N MET A 100 -2.95 3.82 -8.36
CA MET A 100 -3.50 5.13 -8.00
C MET A 100 -3.06 5.55 -6.59
N VAL A 101 -3.30 4.71 -5.57
CA VAL A 101 -2.91 5.02 -4.19
C VAL A 101 -1.40 5.25 -4.09
N VAL A 102 -0.60 4.31 -4.61
CA VAL A 102 0.85 4.34 -4.52
C VAL A 102 1.43 5.58 -5.23
N LEU A 103 1.00 5.88 -6.45
CA LEU A 103 1.57 6.96 -7.25
C LEU A 103 1.26 8.35 -6.68
N HIS A 104 0.13 8.52 -6.00
CA HIS A 104 -0.24 9.81 -5.41
C HIS A 104 0.33 9.99 -4.00
N SER A 105 0.17 8.99 -3.13
CA SER A 105 0.56 9.09 -1.71
C SER A 105 1.98 8.64 -1.41
N GLY A 106 2.55 7.76 -2.23
CA GLY A 106 3.77 7.02 -1.89
C GLY A 106 3.58 5.96 -0.80
N CYS A 107 2.34 5.74 -0.32
CA CYS A 107 2.01 4.66 0.60
C CYS A 107 2.01 3.30 -0.13
N PRO A 108 2.64 2.27 0.45
CA PRO A 108 2.38 0.89 0.12
C PRO A 108 0.90 0.57 0.24
N ALA A 109 0.37 -0.08 -0.78
CA ALA A 109 -1.02 -0.50 -0.79
C ALA A 109 -1.15 -1.92 -1.34
N ARG A 110 -2.03 -2.70 -0.71
CA ARG A 110 -2.49 -4.00 -1.20
C ARG A 110 -3.97 -3.91 -1.47
N VAL A 111 -4.38 -4.31 -2.68
CA VAL A 111 -5.79 -4.34 -3.08
C VAL A 111 -6.14 -5.79 -3.38
N GLN A 112 -6.99 -6.37 -2.54
CA GLN A 112 -7.42 -7.75 -2.66
C GLN A 112 -8.86 -7.80 -3.17
N PRO A 113 -9.13 -8.40 -4.35
CA PRO A 113 -10.49 -8.70 -4.76
C PRO A 113 -11.19 -9.56 -3.70
N THR A 114 -12.42 -9.19 -3.37
CA THR A 114 -13.26 -9.93 -2.44
C THR A 114 -14.66 -10.09 -3.03
N VAL A 115 -15.30 -11.21 -2.69
CA VAL A 115 -16.68 -11.48 -3.07
C VAL A 115 -17.55 -11.16 -1.86
N LEU A 116 -18.41 -10.15 -2.01
CA LEU A 116 -19.27 -9.72 -0.92
C LEU A 116 -20.60 -10.49 -0.97
N PRO A 117 -21.05 -11.06 0.16
CA PRO A 117 -22.37 -11.67 0.21
C PRO A 117 -23.45 -10.62 -0.02
N ASN A 118 -24.57 -11.01 -0.63
CA ASN A 118 -25.66 -10.11 -0.96
C ASN A 118 -26.38 -9.64 0.33
N ILE A 119 -26.19 -8.38 0.73
CA ILE A 119 -26.81 -7.80 1.94
C ILE A 119 -28.14 -7.05 1.63
N ARG A 120 -28.66 -7.08 0.39
CA ARG A 120 -29.95 -6.44 0.05
C ARG A 120 -30.99 -7.43 -0.48
N SER A 121 -32.17 -7.47 0.16
CA SER A 121 -33.40 -8.04 -0.39
C SER A 121 -33.95 -7.13 -1.50
N GLY A 122 -34.15 -7.66 -2.71
CA GLY A 122 -34.80 -6.96 -3.82
C GLY A 122 -34.51 -7.59 -5.19
N ALA A 123 -35.34 -7.31 -6.20
CA ALA A 123 -35.34 -7.97 -7.52
C ALA A 123 -34.04 -7.82 -8.37
N LEU A 124 -33.04 -7.07 -7.87
CA LEU A 124 -31.69 -6.94 -8.46
C LEU A 124 -30.63 -7.77 -7.70
N SER A 125 -31.04 -8.69 -6.82
CA SER A 125 -30.16 -9.43 -5.88
C SER A 125 -29.50 -10.70 -6.43
N ALA A 126 -29.41 -10.88 -7.75
CA ALA A 126 -29.05 -12.17 -8.33
C ALA A 126 -27.56 -12.36 -8.66
N SER A 127 -26.68 -11.40 -8.38
CA SER A 127 -25.25 -11.52 -8.72
C SER A 127 -24.33 -11.06 -7.60
N PRO A 128 -23.25 -11.82 -7.31
CA PRO A 128 -22.24 -11.40 -6.35
C PRO A 128 -21.65 -10.06 -6.77
N ARG A 129 -21.58 -9.12 -5.82
CA ARG A 129 -20.96 -7.82 -6.06
C ARG A 129 -19.44 -7.94 -5.93
N ARG A 130 -18.73 -7.34 -6.89
CA ARG A 130 -17.27 -7.22 -6.84
C ARG A 130 -16.89 -6.24 -5.73
N GLY A 131 -16.12 -6.69 -4.77
CA GLY A 131 -15.56 -5.84 -3.72
C GLY A 131 -14.04 -5.83 -3.74
N PHE A 132 -13.47 -4.88 -3.00
CA PHE A 132 -12.04 -4.82 -2.74
C PHE A 132 -11.78 -4.54 -1.26
N LEU A 133 -10.85 -5.28 -0.68
CA LEU A 133 -10.19 -4.90 0.56
C LEU A 133 -8.90 -4.15 0.22
N LEU A 134 -8.87 -2.86 0.55
CA LEU A 134 -7.70 -2.00 0.39
C LEU A 134 -6.98 -1.95 1.74
N SER A 135 -5.72 -2.37 1.78
CA SER A 135 -4.83 -2.24 2.94
C SER A 135 -3.73 -1.25 2.58
N ILE A 136 -3.69 -0.10 3.26
CA ILE A 136 -2.79 1.02 3.00
C ILE A 136 -1.93 1.24 4.24
N TYR A 137 -0.62 1.31 4.04
CA TYR A 137 0.36 1.48 5.10
C TYR A 137 0.95 2.89 5.03
N GLY A 138 1.03 3.59 6.16
CA GLY A 138 1.54 4.95 6.24
C GLY A 138 2.51 5.15 7.39
N LEU A 139 3.66 5.75 7.10
CA LEU A 139 4.63 6.19 8.10
C LEU A 139 4.48 7.68 8.45
N ASP A 140 3.68 8.40 7.67
CA ASP A 140 3.39 9.82 7.81
C ASP A 140 1.87 10.02 7.69
N GLU A 141 1.31 10.89 8.53
CA GLU A 141 -0.13 11.16 8.61
C GLU A 141 -0.62 11.82 7.31
N ASP A 142 0.19 12.68 6.68
CA ASP A 142 -0.21 13.39 5.47
C ASP A 142 -0.28 12.44 4.26
N ASP A 143 0.63 11.46 4.19
CA ASP A 143 0.61 10.43 3.14
C ASP A 143 -0.67 9.58 3.25
N ILE A 144 -1.06 9.18 4.48
CA ILE A 144 -2.31 8.44 4.75
C ILE A 144 -3.52 9.28 4.36
N ARG A 145 -3.58 10.55 4.75
CA ARG A 145 -4.71 11.43 4.42
C ARG A 145 -4.88 11.60 2.92
N LEU A 146 -3.77 11.70 2.18
CA LEU A 146 -3.81 11.74 0.73
C LEU A 146 -4.36 10.43 0.15
N ALA A 147 -3.94 9.28 0.69
CA ALA A 147 -4.46 7.99 0.27
C ALA A 147 -5.98 7.83 0.57
N GLU A 148 -6.42 8.27 1.75
CA GLU A 148 -7.84 8.33 2.15
C GLU A 148 -8.65 9.20 1.19
N GLY A 149 -8.16 10.40 0.86
CA GLY A 149 -8.81 11.32 -0.07
C GLY A 149 -9.01 10.74 -1.47
N LEU A 150 -8.15 9.82 -1.92
CA LEU A 150 -8.33 9.13 -3.21
C LEU A 150 -9.49 8.13 -3.16
N ILE A 151 -9.64 7.41 -2.04
CA ILE A 151 -10.79 6.51 -1.83
C ILE A 151 -12.07 7.34 -1.75
N GLU A 152 -12.05 8.45 -1.00
CA GLU A 152 -13.17 9.38 -0.90
C GLU A 152 -13.54 10.00 -2.24
N ALA A 153 -12.57 10.29 -3.11
CA ALA A 153 -12.84 10.74 -4.47
C ALA A 153 -13.64 9.68 -5.24
N CYS A 154 -13.23 8.40 -5.17
CA CYS A 154 -13.96 7.30 -5.79
C CYS A 154 -15.38 7.11 -5.21
N THR A 155 -15.57 7.28 -3.89
CA THR A 155 -16.90 7.16 -3.29
C THR A 155 -17.80 8.35 -3.63
N SER A 156 -17.26 9.57 -3.66
CA SER A 156 -18.01 10.79 -3.96
C SER A 156 -18.61 10.80 -5.37
N VAL A 157 -17.94 10.16 -6.34
CA VAL A 157 -18.47 10.00 -7.70
C VAL A 157 -19.37 8.77 -7.84
N GLY A 158 -19.53 7.95 -6.81
CA GLY A 158 -20.33 6.72 -6.84
C GLY A 158 -19.67 5.57 -7.61
N ALA A 159 -18.35 5.59 -7.75
CA ALA A 159 -17.61 4.45 -8.32
C ALA A 159 -17.49 3.30 -7.31
N LEU A 160 -17.22 3.65 -6.05
CA LEU A 160 -17.14 2.73 -4.92
C LEU A 160 -18.17 3.12 -3.86
N ALA A 161 -18.60 2.15 -3.06
CA ALA A 161 -19.20 2.43 -1.76
C ALA A 161 -18.33 1.80 -0.67
N GLU A 162 -18.01 2.59 0.35
CA GLU A 162 -17.32 2.10 1.55
C GLU A 162 -18.32 1.31 2.42
N LEU A 163 -17.93 0.10 2.81
CA LEU A 163 -18.72 -0.79 3.66
C LEU A 163 -18.19 -0.79 5.08
N GLU A 164 -16.88 -0.94 5.22
CA GLU A 164 -16.20 -1.00 6.51
C GLU A 164 -14.86 -0.29 6.44
N ARG A 165 -14.46 0.30 7.56
CA ARG A 165 -13.18 0.97 7.74
C ARG A 165 -12.57 0.58 9.07
N PHE A 166 -11.31 0.20 9.03
CA PHE A 166 -10.53 -0.18 10.20
C PHE A 166 -9.16 0.47 10.15
N ALA A 167 -8.68 0.97 11.28
CA ALA A 167 -7.34 1.53 11.39
C ALA A 167 -6.65 1.02 12.65
N ARG A 168 -5.36 0.68 12.54
CA ARG A 168 -4.52 0.32 13.68
C ARG A 168 -3.08 0.75 13.47
N TRP A 169 -2.38 0.90 14.58
CA TRP A 169 -0.93 1.10 14.59
C TRP A 169 -0.21 -0.24 14.59
N LEU A 170 0.85 -0.34 13.81
CA LEU A 170 1.73 -1.48 13.68
C LEU A 170 3.17 -1.00 13.90
N PRO A 171 3.93 -1.57 14.84
CA PRO A 171 5.36 -1.31 14.91
C PRO A 171 6.01 -2.00 13.70
N VAL A 172 6.70 -1.25 12.84
CA VAL A 172 7.48 -1.83 11.74
C VAL A 172 8.98 -1.66 12.04
N PRO A 173 9.79 -2.71 11.87
CA PRO A 173 11.23 -2.62 12.10
C PRO A 173 11.86 -1.72 11.04
N LEU A 174 12.79 -0.90 11.49
CA LEU A 174 13.68 -0.18 10.60
C LEU A 174 14.76 -1.14 10.11
N ALA A 175 15.21 -0.97 8.87
CA ALA A 175 16.37 -1.65 8.33
C ALA A 175 17.59 -1.27 9.19
N GLY A 176 17.93 -2.14 10.14
CA GLY A 176 19.07 -1.93 11.02
C GLY A 176 20.36 -1.97 10.20
N GLN A 177 21.31 -1.10 10.54
CA GLN A 177 22.71 -1.40 10.28
C GLN A 177 23.00 -2.70 11.02
N HIS A 178 23.17 -3.81 10.30
CA HIS A 178 23.78 -5.00 10.90
C HIS A 178 25.15 -4.57 11.46
N THR A 179 25.20 -4.18 12.74
CA THR A 179 26.44 -4.20 13.49
C THR A 179 26.89 -5.65 13.45
N GLY A 180 27.94 -5.88 12.66
CA GLY A 180 28.48 -7.20 12.39
C GLY A 180 28.73 -7.97 13.68
N GLY A 181 27.80 -8.86 14.02
CA GLY A 181 28.07 -10.06 14.81
C GLY A 181 28.84 -11.03 13.93
N LEU A 182 30.05 -10.65 13.52
CA LEU A 182 31.05 -11.54 13.00
C LEU A 182 31.54 -12.38 14.18
N ASP A 183 30.75 -13.37 14.58
CA ASP A 183 31.24 -14.45 15.42
C ASP A 183 32.21 -15.27 14.55
N ARG A 184 33.46 -14.84 14.54
CA ARG A 184 34.60 -15.63 14.06
C ARG A 184 34.80 -16.79 15.02
N THR A 185 34.02 -17.86 14.86
CA THR A 185 34.40 -19.17 15.37
C THR A 185 35.27 -19.88 14.33
N ARG A 186 36.58 -19.62 14.46
CA ARG A 186 37.77 -20.45 14.15
C ARG A 186 37.65 -21.55 13.06
N PRO A 187 38.52 -21.55 12.03
CA PRO A 187 38.85 -22.78 11.33
C PRO A 187 39.71 -23.67 12.26
N SER A 188 39.22 -24.89 12.57
CA SER A 188 40.06 -25.95 13.12
C SER A 188 41.04 -26.40 12.04
N THR A 189 42.29 -25.98 12.18
CA THR A 189 43.44 -26.54 11.47
C THR A 189 43.63 -27.99 11.93
N VAL A 190 43.61 -28.90 10.97
CA VAL A 190 44.10 -30.27 11.09
C VAL A 190 45.61 -30.24 11.30
N ALA A 191 46.13 -31.01 12.25
CA ALA A 191 47.52 -31.42 12.25
C ALA A 191 47.68 -32.83 12.85
N ALA A 192 48.22 -33.71 11.99
CA ALA A 192 48.84 -35.03 12.20
C ALA A 192 47.98 -36.18 12.76
#